data_AF-A0A1J0KSJ1-F1
#
_entry.id   AF-A0A1J0KSJ1-F1
#
_cell.length_a   1.000
_cell.length_b   1.000
_cell.length_c   1.000
_cell.angle_alpha   90.00
_cell.angle_beta   90.00
_cell.angle_gamma   90.00
#
_symmetry.space_group_name_H-M   'P 1'
#
loop_
_entity.id
_entity.type
_entity.pdbx_description
1 polymer ?
#
loop_
_entity_poly.entity_id
_entity_poly.type
_entity_poly.pdbx_seq_one_letter_code
_entity_poly.pdbx_strand_id
1 'polypeptide(L)'
;MQKYLNKVFIAYMAGLVSALVIELLWILATTHNLNLTEELKFEIYRMMIWGGVWATLFALPISKNIWVKSTIIALIVILFNYMIRMPYSGDGFFASNADSGLFYANIIFNFPWAFLAGFIYDKTIERV
;
A
#
# COMPACT_ATOMS: atom_id res chain seq x y z
N MET A 1 -17.28 17.92 4.49
CA MET A 1 -17.39 16.53 3.98
C MET A 1 -16.98 16.40 2.52
N GLN A 2 -17.57 17.15 1.59
CA GLN A 2 -17.30 17.03 0.14
C GLN A 2 -15.81 17.18 -0.23
N LYS A 3 -15.09 18.14 0.39
CA LYS A 3 -13.64 18.31 0.20
C LYS A 3 -12.81 17.11 0.69
N TYR A 4 -13.23 16.43 1.76
CA TYR A 4 -12.52 15.25 2.27
C TYR A 4 -12.78 14.01 1.39
N LEU A 5 -14.02 13.83 0.94
CA LEU A 5 -14.39 12.76 0.01
C LEU A 5 -13.66 12.89 -1.34
N ASN A 6 -13.58 14.10 -1.89
CA ASN A 6 -12.81 14.35 -3.11
C ASN A 6 -11.33 14.03 -2.92
N LYS A 7 -10.75 14.32 -1.75
CA LYS A 7 -9.35 14.01 -1.44
C LYS A 7 -9.09 12.52 -1.34
N VAL A 8 -9.97 11.77 -0.67
CA VAL A 8 -9.91 10.29 -0.61
C VAL A 8 -9.99 9.72 -2.02
N PHE A 9 -10.94 10.20 -2.82
CA PHE A 9 -11.16 9.74 -4.18
C PHE A 9 -9.95 10.01 -5.08
N ILE A 10 -9.38 11.22 -5.05
CA ILE A 10 -8.20 11.58 -5.85
C ILE A 10 -6.99 10.72 -5.43
N ALA A 11 -6.74 10.54 -4.14
CA ALA A 11 -5.64 9.73 -3.66
C ALA A 11 -5.81 8.24 -4.02
N TYR A 12 -7.03 7.72 -3.93
CA TYR A 12 -7.37 6.36 -4.35
C TYR A 12 -7.17 6.16 -5.86
N MET A 13 -7.66 7.09 -6.68
CA MET A 13 -7.49 7.06 -8.14
C MET A 13 -6.01 7.20 -8.55
N ALA A 14 -5.23 8.02 -7.84
CA ALA A 14 -3.79 8.15 -8.08
C ALA A 14 -3.03 6.84 -7.76
N GLY A 15 -3.40 6.17 -6.67
CA GLY A 15 -2.86 4.84 -6.33
C GLY A 15 -3.18 3.78 -7.38
N LEU A 16 -4.43 3.77 -7.87
CA LEU A 16 -4.87 2.90 -8.96
C LEU A 16 -4.07 3.13 -10.25
N VAL A 17 -3.94 4.40 -10.67
CA VAL A 17 -3.22 4.76 -11.90
C VAL A 17 -1.73 4.46 -11.78
N SER A 18 -1.10 4.71 -10.63
CA SER A 18 0.31 4.41 -10.42
C SER A 18 0.61 2.91 -10.47
N ALA A 19 -0.23 2.07 -9.87
CA ALA A 19 -0.06 0.62 -9.92
C ALA A 19 -0.25 0.07 -11.34
N LEU A 20 -1.24 0.60 -12.09
CA LEU A 20 -1.44 0.25 -13.50
C LEU A 20 -0.22 0.62 -14.36
N VAL A 21 0.36 1.80 -14.16
CA VAL A 21 1.53 2.27 -14.92
C VAL A 21 2.77 1.42 -14.62
N ILE A 22 3.05 1.12 -13.35
CA ILE A 22 4.21 0.30 -12.96
C ILE A 22 4.12 -1.09 -13.59
N GLU A 23 2.93 -1.69 -13.60
CA GLU A 23 2.77 -2.98 -14.24
C GLU A 23 2.95 -2.90 -15.76
N LEU A 24 2.33 -1.92 -16.42
CA LEU A 24 2.49 -1.76 -17.86
C LEU A 24 3.97 -1.59 -18.24
N LEU A 25 4.75 -0.87 -17.42
CA LEU A 25 6.20 -0.74 -17.58
C LEU A 25 6.94 -2.06 -17.36
N TRP A 26 6.55 -2.86 -16.36
CA TRP A 26 7.11 -4.20 -16.14
C TRP A 26 6.84 -5.12 -17.32
N ILE A 27 5.60 -5.22 -17.78
CA ILE A 27 5.19 -6.01 -18.95
C ILE A 27 6.00 -5.61 -20.19
N LEU A 28 6.15 -4.31 -20.44
CA LEU A 28 6.97 -3.79 -21.55
C LEU A 28 8.45 -4.10 -21.39
N ALA A 29 8.98 -4.12 -20.16
CA ALA A 29 10.39 -4.37 -19.85
C ALA A 29 10.76 -5.86 -19.85
N THR A 30 9.84 -6.75 -19.46
CA THR A 30 10.10 -8.19 -19.35
C THR A 30 9.63 -9.01 -20.54
N THR A 31 8.76 -8.46 -21.40
CA THR A 31 8.14 -9.24 -22.46
C THR A 31 7.87 -8.40 -23.72
N HIS A 32 8.62 -8.66 -24.81
CA HIS A 32 8.18 -8.25 -26.16
C HIS A 32 6.99 -9.06 -26.69
N ASN A 33 6.53 -10.08 -25.95
CA ASN A 33 5.31 -10.83 -26.22
C ASN A 33 4.33 -10.68 -25.06
N LEU A 34 3.30 -9.84 -25.28
CA LEU A 34 2.20 -9.57 -24.36
C LEU A 34 1.35 -10.81 -24.10
N ASN A 35 1.80 -11.73 -23.24
CA ASN A 35 0.95 -12.80 -22.74
C ASN A 35 0.26 -12.34 -21.45
N LEU A 36 -0.90 -11.70 -21.62
CA LEU A 36 -1.79 -11.25 -20.56
C LEU A 36 -2.48 -12.46 -19.93
N THR A 37 -1.78 -13.16 -19.03
CA THR A 37 -2.35 -14.27 -18.24
C THR A 37 -3.31 -13.75 -17.17
N GLU A 38 -4.33 -14.53 -16.80
CA GLU A 38 -5.26 -14.19 -15.71
C GLU A 38 -4.54 -13.99 -14.36
N GLU A 39 -3.44 -14.70 -14.12
CA GLU A 39 -2.64 -14.57 -12.90
C GLU A 39 -2.07 -13.15 -12.72
N LEU A 40 -1.45 -12.62 -13.78
CA LEU A 40 -0.96 -11.24 -13.83
C LEU A 40 -2.07 -10.22 -13.54
N LYS A 41 -3.24 -10.38 -14.15
CA LYS A 41 -4.41 -9.52 -13.92
C LYS A 41 -4.83 -9.50 -12.45
N PHE A 42 -4.79 -10.65 -11.77
CA PHE A 42 -5.07 -10.73 -10.34
C PHE A 42 -3.99 -10.06 -9.49
N GLU A 43 -2.71 -10.19 -9.85
CA GLU A 43 -1.62 -9.54 -9.14
C GLU A 43 -1.69 -8.02 -9.24
N ILE A 44 -1.92 -7.49 -10.44
CA ILE A 44 -2.16 -6.06 -10.70
C ILE A 44 -3.30 -5.54 -9.85
N TYR A 45 -4.44 -6.23 -9.91
CA TYR A 45 -5.63 -5.85 -9.16
C TYR A 45 -5.36 -5.81 -7.65
N ARG A 46 -4.58 -6.77 -7.14
CA ARG A 46 -4.20 -6.82 -5.73
C ARG A 46 -3.28 -5.64 -5.36
N MET A 47 -2.30 -5.31 -6.19
CA MET A 47 -1.41 -4.15 -5.99
C MET A 47 -2.18 -2.82 -6.01
N MET A 48 -3.12 -2.69 -6.96
CA MET A 48 -4.04 -1.57 -7.10
C MET A 48 -4.91 -1.35 -5.84
N ILE A 49 -5.51 -2.42 -5.32
CA ILE A 49 -6.30 -2.36 -4.07
C ILE A 49 -5.42 -1.89 -2.91
N TRP A 50 -4.22 -2.46 -2.76
CA TRP A 50 -3.32 -2.09 -1.67
C TRP A 50 -2.93 -0.61 -1.72
N GLY A 51 -2.60 -0.08 -2.91
CA GLY A 51 -2.36 1.37 -3.09
C GLY A 51 -3.56 2.22 -2.66
N GLY A 52 -4.77 1.78 -3.02
CA GLY A 52 -6.02 2.43 -2.60
C GLY A 52 -6.28 2.38 -1.08
N VAL A 53 -5.95 1.26 -0.44
CA VAL A 53 -6.05 1.10 1.03
C VAL A 53 -5.12 2.09 1.72
N TRP A 54 -3.87 2.22 1.27
CA TRP A 54 -2.92 3.20 1.81
C TRP A 54 -3.45 4.64 1.69
N ALA A 55 -3.92 5.04 0.51
CA ALA A 55 -4.52 6.35 0.29
C ALA A 55 -5.69 6.63 1.24
N THR A 56 -6.55 5.63 1.46
CA THR A 56 -7.70 5.73 2.37
C THR A 56 -7.27 5.88 3.82
N LEU A 57 -6.29 5.11 4.28
CA LEU A 57 -5.73 5.23 5.63
C LEU A 57 -5.12 6.61 5.86
N PHE A 58 -4.42 7.14 4.86
CA PHE A 58 -3.88 8.50 4.89
C PHE A 58 -4.93 9.59 4.78
N ALA A 59 -6.17 9.29 4.41
CA ALA A 59 -7.26 10.27 4.46
C ALA A 59 -7.89 10.41 5.85
N LEU A 60 -7.67 9.47 6.77
CA LEU A 60 -8.21 9.53 8.12
C LEU A 60 -7.64 10.73 8.91
N PRO A 61 -8.44 11.42 9.74
CA PRO A 61 -8.00 12.60 10.49
C PRO A 61 -7.23 12.20 11.77
N ILE A 62 -6.20 11.35 11.65
CA ILE A 62 -5.44 10.78 12.78
C ILE A 62 -4.50 11.82 13.41
N SER A 63 -3.76 12.57 12.60
CA SER A 63 -2.82 13.60 13.07
C SER A 63 -2.64 14.66 11.99
N LYS A 64 -2.30 15.88 12.42
CA LYS A 64 -1.94 17.00 11.53
C LYS A 64 -0.50 16.91 11.03
N ASN A 65 0.38 16.25 11.79
CA ASN A 65 1.77 16.05 11.38
C ASN A 65 1.85 14.75 10.54
N ILE A 66 2.24 14.89 9.27
CA ILE A 66 2.31 13.77 8.33
C ILE A 66 3.26 12.67 8.79
N TRP A 67 4.39 13.01 9.42
CA TRP A 67 5.37 12.02 9.88
C TRP A 67 4.82 11.16 11.03
N VAL A 68 4.11 11.80 11.96
CA VAL A 68 3.41 11.10 13.06
C VAL A 68 2.31 10.23 12.48
N LYS A 69 1.55 10.74 11.51
CA LYS A 69 0.49 10.01 10.82
C LYS A 69 1.04 8.78 10.09
N SER A 70 2.12 8.93 9.34
CA SER A 70 2.81 7.83 8.64
C SER A 70 3.27 6.77 9.61
N THR A 71 3.84 7.16 10.75
CA THR A 71 4.27 6.22 11.79
C THR A 71 3.09 5.42 12.35
N ILE A 72 1.97 6.09 12.68
CA ILE A 72 0.77 5.42 13.20
C ILE A 72 0.20 4.44 12.16
N ILE A 73 0.09 4.88 10.90
CA ILE A 73 -0.45 4.02 9.83
C ILE A 73 0.49 2.83 9.58
N ALA A 74 1.82 3.04 9.57
CA ALA A 74 2.79 1.96 9.43
C ALA A 74 2.59 0.89 10.52
N LEU A 75 2.47 1.31 11.78
CA LEU A 75 2.25 0.40 12.90
C LEU A 75 0.93 -0.36 12.76
N ILE A 76 -0.16 0.32 12.35
CA ILE A 76 -1.46 -0.32 12.12
C ILE A 76 -1.35 -1.40 11.04
N VAL A 77 -0.69 -1.10 9.91
CA VAL A 77 -0.54 -2.07 8.80
C VAL A 77 0.36 -3.24 9.21
N ILE A 78 1.46 -2.97 9.92
CA ILE A 78 2.36 -4.01 10.42
C ILE A 78 1.63 -4.93 11.41
N LEU A 79 0.88 -4.36 12.36
CA LEU A 79 0.07 -5.14 13.31
C LEU A 79 -1.02 -5.93 12.61
N PHE A 80 -1.71 -5.34 11.63
CA PHE A 80 -2.69 -6.05 10.82
C PHE A 80 -2.05 -7.25 10.12
N ASN A 81 -0.87 -7.09 9.55
CA ASN A 81 -0.17 -8.19 8.89
C ASN A 81 0.18 -9.30 9.89
N TYR A 82 0.71 -8.96 11.07
CA TYR A 82 1.07 -9.95 12.09
C TYR A 82 -0.11 -10.63 12.79
N MET A 83 -1.20 -9.91 13.01
CA MET A 83 -2.34 -10.38 13.81
C MET A 83 -3.44 -11.01 12.96
N ILE A 84 -3.51 -10.67 11.68
CA ILE A 84 -4.61 -11.10 10.81
C ILE A 84 -4.03 -11.84 9.61
N ARG A 85 -3.27 -11.16 8.75
CA ARG A 85 -2.82 -11.75 7.47
C ARG A 85 -1.96 -13.00 7.65
N MET A 86 -0.97 -12.96 8.54
CA MET A 86 -0.04 -14.07 8.78
C MET A 86 -0.72 -15.30 9.40
N PRO A 87 -1.57 -15.17 10.45
CA PRO A 87 -2.39 -16.28 10.91
C PRO A 87 -3.26 -16.91 9.82
N TYR A 88 -3.90 -16.08 8.99
CA TYR A 88 -4.74 -16.56 7.87
C TYR A 88 -3.95 -17.30 6.78
N SER A 89 -2.65 -17.06 6.66
CA SER A 89 -1.76 -17.74 5.70
C SER A 89 -1.03 -18.94 6.29
N GLY A 90 -1.26 -19.26 7.57
CA GLY A 90 -0.62 -20.38 8.27
C GLY A 90 0.68 -20.04 9.00
N ASP A 91 1.16 -18.80 8.86
CA ASP A 91 2.42 -18.31 9.45
C ASP A 91 2.32 -18.04 10.96
N GLY A 92 1.12 -18.18 11.54
CA GLY A 92 0.85 -17.95 12.96
C GLY A 92 0.83 -16.46 13.35
N PHE A 93 0.48 -16.19 14.61
CA PHE A 93 0.47 -14.83 15.14
C PHE A 93 1.89 -14.29 15.24
N PHE A 94 2.10 -13.04 14.81
CA PHE A 94 3.43 -12.41 14.81
C PHE A 94 4.50 -13.22 14.06
N ALA A 95 4.10 -13.93 12.99
CA ALA A 95 4.98 -14.79 12.22
C ALA A 95 5.63 -15.91 13.07
N SER A 96 4.97 -16.39 14.13
CA SER A 96 5.52 -17.40 15.06
C SER A 96 6.00 -18.68 14.37
N ASN A 97 5.41 -19.02 13.22
CA ASN A 97 5.71 -20.21 12.45
C ASN A 97 6.41 -19.88 11.12
N ALA A 98 6.64 -18.59 10.83
CA ALA A 98 7.24 -18.14 9.59
C ALA A 98 8.75 -17.97 9.73
N ASP A 99 9.46 -17.94 8.59
CA ASP A 99 10.87 -17.61 8.59
C ASP A 99 11.12 -16.19 9.13
N SER A 100 12.24 -16.03 9.83
CA SER A 100 12.66 -14.74 10.40
C SER A 100 12.77 -13.64 9.36
N GLY A 101 13.13 -13.98 8.11
CA GLY A 101 13.15 -13.04 6.99
C GLY A 101 11.78 -12.41 6.72
N LEU A 102 10.70 -13.20 6.82
CA LEU A 102 9.33 -12.72 6.60
C LEU A 102 8.89 -11.75 7.70
N PHE A 103 9.31 -12.01 8.95
CA PHE A 103 9.10 -11.11 10.06
C PHE A 103 9.77 -9.75 9.80
N TYR A 104 11.08 -9.73 9.52
CA TYR A 104 11.79 -8.48 9.30
C TYR A 104 11.34 -7.75 8.03
N ALA A 105 11.04 -8.47 6.96
CA ALA A 105 10.54 -7.90 5.71
C ALA A 105 9.24 -7.11 5.94
N ASN A 106 8.32 -7.63 6.76
CA ASN A 106 7.07 -6.92 7.06
C ASN A 106 7.33 -5.55 7.69
N ILE A 107 8.33 -5.42 8.57
CA ILE A 107 8.69 -4.13 9.18
C ILE A 107 9.45 -3.25 8.18
N ILE A 108 10.50 -3.80 7.58
CA ILE A 108 11.45 -3.07 6.73
C ILE A 108 10.79 -2.56 5.44
N PHE A 109 9.76 -3.23 4.92
CA PHE A 109 9.06 -2.74 3.73
C PHE A 109 7.89 -1.82 4.07
N ASN A 110 7.04 -2.17 5.05
CA ASN A 110 5.85 -1.36 5.32
C ASN A 110 6.20 -0.01 5.97
N PHE A 111 7.27 0.06 6.77
CA PHE A 111 7.62 1.30 7.44
C PHE A 111 8.13 2.37 6.45
N PRO A 112 9.16 2.13 5.62
CA PRO A 112 9.57 3.09 4.59
C PRO A 112 8.47 3.39 3.58
N TRP A 113 7.65 2.38 3.23
CA TRP A 113 6.53 2.58 2.31
C TRP A 113 5.48 3.55 2.89
N ALA A 114 5.14 3.44 4.17
CA ALA A 114 4.23 4.38 4.83
C ALA A 114 4.77 5.81 4.84
N PHE A 115 6.08 5.97 5.00
CA PHE A 115 6.72 7.29 4.94
C PHE A 115 6.69 7.87 3.53
N LEU A 116 6.99 7.05 2.51
CA LEU A 116 6.89 7.45 1.11
C LEU A 116 5.46 7.84 0.72
N ALA A 117 4.48 7.00 1.08
CA ALA A 117 3.06 7.27 0.84
C ALA A 117 2.58 8.53 1.55
N GLY A 118 3.02 8.75 2.79
CA GLY A 118 2.73 9.98 3.52
C GLY A 118 3.33 11.23 2.87
N PHE A 119 4.59 11.16 2.43
CA PHE A 119 5.24 12.25 1.71
C PHE A 119 4.50 12.62 0.41
N ILE A 120 4.10 11.61 -0.38
CA ILE A 120 3.29 11.81 -1.59
C ILE A 120 1.95 12.45 -1.23
N TYR A 121 1.28 11.96 -0.20
CA TYR A 121 -0.02 12.49 0.24
C TYR A 121 0.05 13.97 0.64
N ASP A 122 1.05 14.34 1.43
CA ASP A 122 1.29 15.71 1.86
C ASP A 122 1.51 16.65 0.67
N LYS A 123 2.43 16.28 -0.24
CA LYS A 123 2.73 17.06 -1.44
C LYS A 123 1.55 17.17 -2.41
N THR A 124 0.69 16.17 -2.44
CA THR A 124 -0.51 16.18 -3.29
C THR A 124 -1.59 17.09 -2.70
N ILE A 125 -1.72 17.15 -1.37
CA ILE A 125 -2.69 18.03 -0.70
C ILE A 125 -2.26 19.50 -0.72
N GLU A 126 -0.97 19.81 -0.61
CA GLU A 126 -0.48 21.20 -0.70
C GLU A 126 -0.77 21.84 -2.08
N ARG A 127 -0.95 21.01 -3.12
CA ARG A 127 -1.13 21.46 -4.51
C ARG A 127 -2.60 21.62 -4.94
N VAL A 128 -3.57 21.25 -4.09
CA VAL A 128 -5.02 21.26 -4.39
C VAL A 128 -5.79 22.11 -3.38
#